data_AF-A0A506QFK8-F1
#
_entry.id   AF-A0A506QFK8-F1
#
_cell.length_a   1.000
_cell.length_b   1.000
_cell.length_c   1.000
_cell.angle_alpha   90.00
_cell.angle_beta   90.00
_cell.angle_gamma   90.00
#
_symmetry.space_group_name_H-M   'P 1'
#
loop_
_entity.id
_entity.type
_entity.pdbx_description
1 polymer ?
#
loop_
_entity_poly.entity_id
_entity_poly.type
_entity_poly.pdbx_seq_one_letter_code
_entity_poly.pdbx_strand_id
1 'polypeptide(L)'
;MADCLFTIEGEENMIIHILAGGPEEYLADFSRYENEKVVWAAVDRGVYRLLKRGITPAVAFGDYDSVTEEELVWMGQQTKDLHIVPREKDQTDLEIAINWALEQNPKLIRIFGATGGRLDHGLANIQMLLRGLEVGIEMCIVDNKNEISVKKVGTHIIEDNKNFPYVSFVPVTEIVEGITLLGFKYPLTSKTIEWGSTLCISNELVEEKGTFSFTSGILMVIRSTD
;
A
#
# COMPACT_ATOMS: atom_id res chain seq x y z
N MET A 1 -11.71 21.33 13.10
CA MET A 1 -12.96 20.74 12.59
C MET A 1 -12.78 20.71 11.09
N ALA A 2 -12.36 19.56 10.57
CA ALA A 2 -12.19 19.35 9.14
C ALA A 2 -13.58 19.12 8.56
N ASP A 3 -14.11 20.13 7.89
CA ASP A 3 -15.40 20.03 7.23
C ASP A 3 -15.30 19.08 6.03
N CYS A 4 -16.04 17.97 6.14
CA CYS A 4 -16.62 17.21 5.04
C CYS A 4 -15.65 16.71 3.96
N LEU A 5 -14.76 15.79 4.32
CA LEU A 5 -14.19 14.89 3.32
C LEU A 5 -15.31 13.95 2.80
N PHE A 6 -15.41 13.83 1.47
CA PHE A 6 -16.34 12.96 0.78
C PHE A 6 -16.37 11.55 1.38
N THR A 7 -17.52 11.09 1.88
CA THR A 7 -17.68 9.75 2.45
C THR A 7 -18.34 8.82 1.43
N ILE A 8 -17.82 7.61 1.29
CA ILE A 8 -18.36 6.58 0.41
C ILE A 8 -19.35 5.74 1.21
N GLU A 9 -20.65 5.83 0.90
CA GLU A 9 -21.67 5.04 1.58
C GLU A 9 -21.79 3.61 0.97
N GLY A 10 -21.89 2.59 1.84
CA GLY A 10 -22.73 1.42 1.55
C GLY A 10 -22.10 0.12 1.00
N GLU A 11 -20.81 -0.17 1.19
CA GLU A 11 -20.23 -1.43 0.68
C GLU A 11 -19.45 -2.25 1.71
N GLU A 12 -20.04 -3.36 2.16
CA GLU A 12 -19.31 -4.42 2.87
C GLU A 12 -18.22 -4.99 1.94
N ASN A 13 -16.96 -4.94 2.38
CA ASN A 13 -15.76 -5.36 1.65
C ASN A 13 -15.21 -4.39 0.58
N MET A 14 -15.49 -3.09 0.68
CA MET A 14 -14.86 -2.08 -0.20
C MET A 14 -13.33 -2.17 -0.21
N ILE A 15 -12.73 -2.05 -1.38
CA ILE A 15 -11.28 -1.95 -1.59
C ILE A 15 -10.97 -0.55 -2.13
N ILE A 16 -10.01 0.14 -1.51
CA ILE A 16 -9.53 1.45 -1.98
C ILE A 16 -8.14 1.29 -2.58
N HIS A 17 -7.94 1.82 -3.78
CA HIS A 17 -6.63 1.98 -4.39
C HIS A 17 -6.24 3.45 -4.39
N ILE A 18 -5.03 3.77 -3.93
CA ILE A 18 -4.47 5.13 -3.95
C ILE A 18 -3.32 5.14 -4.94
N LEU A 19 -3.39 5.97 -6.00
CA LEU A 19 -2.26 6.20 -6.90
C LEU A 19 -1.52 7.49 -6.54
N ALA A 20 -0.29 7.36 -6.06
CA ALA A 20 0.60 8.48 -5.77
C ALA A 20 1.49 8.90 -6.96
N GLY A 21 2.28 9.95 -6.77
CA GLY A 21 3.08 10.61 -7.79
C GLY A 21 4.45 10.00 -8.11
N GLY A 22 4.83 8.84 -7.53
CA GLY A 22 6.15 8.20 -7.74
C GLY A 22 6.44 7.84 -9.21
N PRO A 23 7.66 7.45 -9.60
CA PRO A 23 8.01 7.26 -11.01
C PRO A 23 7.20 6.15 -11.69
N GLU A 24 6.84 6.35 -12.96
CA GLU A 24 5.87 5.50 -13.67
C GLU A 24 6.41 4.10 -13.96
N GLU A 25 7.71 3.97 -14.16
CA GLU A 25 8.42 2.72 -14.41
C GLU A 25 8.34 1.72 -13.24
N TYR A 26 7.98 2.19 -12.04
CA TYR A 26 7.76 1.35 -10.85
C TYR A 26 6.28 1.02 -10.63
N LEU A 27 5.34 1.54 -11.42
CA LEU A 27 3.92 1.23 -11.20
C LEU A 27 3.63 -0.24 -11.48
N ALA A 28 2.82 -0.83 -10.60
CA ALA A 28 2.28 -2.16 -10.79
C ALA A 28 1.43 -2.24 -12.07
N ASP A 29 1.34 -3.44 -12.63
CA ASP A 29 0.37 -3.72 -13.68
C ASP A 29 -1.03 -3.83 -13.08
N PHE A 30 -1.88 -2.84 -13.37
CA PHE A 30 -3.22 -2.73 -12.80
C PHE A 30 -4.18 -3.83 -13.32
N SER A 31 -3.85 -4.50 -14.43
CA SER A 31 -4.66 -5.62 -14.93
C SER A 31 -4.79 -6.77 -13.93
N ARG A 32 -3.82 -6.86 -13.00
CA ARG A 32 -3.84 -7.81 -11.88
C ARG A 32 -5.01 -7.61 -10.92
N TYR A 33 -5.65 -6.44 -10.94
CA TYR A 33 -6.71 -6.06 -10.00
C TYR A 33 -8.06 -5.74 -10.69
N GLU A 34 -8.18 -5.92 -12.01
CA GLU A 34 -9.39 -5.56 -12.77
C GLU A 34 -10.66 -6.33 -12.37
N ASN A 35 -10.50 -7.51 -11.77
CA ASN A 35 -11.64 -8.34 -11.32
C ASN A 35 -12.18 -7.92 -9.95
N GLU A 36 -11.59 -6.89 -9.32
CA GLU A 36 -12.03 -6.38 -8.03
C GLU A 36 -12.90 -5.14 -8.20
N LYS A 37 -13.91 -5.00 -7.34
CA LYS A 37 -14.65 -3.75 -7.23
C LYS A 37 -13.84 -2.80 -6.36
N VAL A 38 -13.24 -1.79 -6.99
CA VAL A 38 -12.28 -0.87 -6.36
C VAL A 38 -12.72 0.58 -6.49
N VAL A 39 -12.47 1.36 -5.45
CA VAL A 39 -12.54 2.82 -5.51
C VAL A 39 -11.13 3.36 -5.66
N TRP A 40 -10.93 4.24 -6.63
CA TRP A 40 -9.65 4.92 -6.82
C TRP A 40 -9.63 6.29 -6.14
N ALA A 41 -8.57 6.55 -5.39
CA ALA A 41 -8.12 7.88 -5.02
C ALA A 41 -6.78 8.17 -5.69
N ALA A 42 -6.49 9.45 -5.89
CA ALA A 42 -5.25 9.86 -6.55
C ALA A 42 -4.57 11.00 -5.80
N VAL A 43 -3.23 11.01 -5.85
CA VAL A 43 -2.39 12.02 -5.22
C VAL A 43 -1.44 12.60 -6.26
N ASP A 44 -1.35 13.92 -6.32
CA ASP A 44 -0.49 14.68 -7.23
C ASP A 44 -0.62 14.20 -8.69
N ARG A 45 0.52 13.88 -9.33
CA ARG A 45 0.60 13.36 -10.69
C ARG A 45 -0.12 12.02 -10.89
N GLY A 46 -0.49 11.33 -9.82
CA GLY A 46 -1.34 10.14 -9.87
C GLY A 46 -2.69 10.41 -10.52
N VAL A 47 -3.25 11.62 -10.36
CA VAL A 47 -4.55 12.01 -10.93
C VAL A 47 -4.49 11.95 -12.46
N TYR A 48 -3.50 12.63 -13.03
CA TYR A 48 -3.27 12.65 -14.47
C TYR A 48 -3.10 11.23 -15.04
N ARG A 49 -2.34 10.39 -14.34
CA ARG A 49 -2.05 9.01 -14.76
C ARG A 49 -3.26 8.08 -14.73
N LEU A 50 -4.14 8.22 -13.75
CA LEU A 50 -5.41 7.48 -13.74
C LEU A 50 -6.31 7.93 -14.89
N LEU A 51 -6.46 9.24 -15.09
CA LEU A 51 -7.30 9.77 -16.16
C LEU A 51 -6.80 9.33 -17.54
N LYS A 52 -5.48 9.29 -17.76
CA LYS A 52 -4.89 8.75 -19.01
C LYS A 52 -5.18 7.26 -19.25
N ARG A 53 -5.44 6.50 -18.19
CA ARG A 53 -5.85 5.09 -18.24
C ARG A 53 -7.37 4.93 -18.33
N GLY A 54 -8.13 6.02 -18.44
CA GLY A 54 -9.59 5.99 -18.44
C GLY A 54 -10.20 5.70 -17.06
N ILE A 55 -9.42 5.81 -15.99
CA ILE A 55 -9.87 5.61 -14.61
C ILE A 55 -10.14 6.99 -14.00
N THR A 56 -11.38 7.21 -13.55
CA THR A 56 -11.74 8.43 -12.84
C THR A 56 -11.63 8.19 -11.32
N PRO A 57 -10.72 8.88 -10.61
CA PRO A 57 -10.67 8.78 -9.16
C PRO A 57 -11.91 9.42 -8.53
N ALA A 58 -12.39 8.84 -7.42
CA ALA A 58 -13.47 9.40 -6.61
C ALA A 58 -13.04 10.67 -5.87
N VAL A 59 -11.76 10.76 -5.50
CA VAL A 59 -11.16 11.91 -4.83
C VAL A 59 -9.70 12.09 -5.26
N ALA A 60 -9.26 13.34 -5.33
CA ALA A 60 -7.89 13.72 -5.59
C ALA A 60 -7.31 14.58 -4.46
N PHE A 61 -6.03 14.37 -4.16
CA PHE A 61 -5.29 15.08 -3.13
C PHE A 61 -4.04 15.74 -3.73
N GLY A 62 -3.71 16.94 -3.27
CA GLY A 62 -2.55 17.71 -3.71
C GLY A 62 -2.88 19.01 -4.42
N ASP A 63 -1.85 19.82 -4.66
CA ASP A 63 -1.95 21.16 -5.26
C ASP A 63 -1.61 21.20 -6.75
N TYR A 64 -1.31 20.03 -7.34
CA TYR A 64 -1.02 19.85 -8.77
C TYR A 64 0.20 20.63 -9.29
N ASP A 65 1.17 20.96 -8.43
CA ASP A 65 2.42 21.61 -8.85
C ASP A 65 3.26 20.77 -9.85
N SER A 66 3.00 19.46 -9.89
CA SER A 66 3.71 18.46 -10.71
C SER A 66 3.11 18.21 -12.10
N VAL A 67 2.01 18.90 -12.47
CA VAL A 67 1.38 18.82 -13.79
C VAL A 67 1.49 20.15 -14.53
N THR A 68 1.53 20.09 -15.86
CA THR A 68 1.57 21.30 -16.70
C THR A 68 0.21 21.98 -16.78
N GLU A 69 0.19 23.27 -17.18
CA GLU A 69 -1.06 23.99 -17.43
C GLU A 69 -1.95 23.29 -18.48
N GLU A 70 -1.34 22.71 -19.51
CA GLU A 70 -2.05 21.92 -20.52
C GLU A 70 -2.65 20.64 -19.93
N GLU A 71 -1.92 19.94 -19.06
CA GLU A 71 -2.40 18.75 -18.36
C GLU A 71 -3.56 19.09 -17.42
N LEU A 72 -3.47 20.20 -16.67
CA LEU A 72 -4.54 20.70 -15.79
C LEU A 72 -5.83 20.98 -16.57
N VAL A 73 -5.74 21.71 -17.69
CA VAL A 73 -6.89 21.99 -18.55
C VAL A 73 -7.49 20.69 -19.09
N TRP A 74 -6.65 19.76 -19.54
CA TRP A 74 -7.11 18.46 -20.04
C TRP A 74 -7.82 17.64 -18.95
N MET A 75 -7.29 17.58 -17.73
CA MET A 75 -7.91 16.87 -16.61
C MET A 75 -9.27 17.46 -16.24
N GLY A 76 -9.40 18.79 -16.19
CA GLY A 76 -10.67 19.46 -15.93
C GLY A 76 -11.74 19.20 -17.01
N GLN A 77 -11.34 18.83 -18.22
CA GLN A 77 -12.27 18.40 -19.27
C GLN A 77 -12.73 16.94 -19.10
N GLN A 78 -11.92 16.08 -18.46
CA GLN A 78 -12.26 14.68 -18.26
C GLN A 78 -13.29 14.48 -17.15
N THR A 79 -13.29 15.35 -16.14
CA THR A 79 -14.16 15.20 -14.97
C THR A 79 -14.55 16.58 -14.44
N LYS A 80 -15.86 16.84 -14.44
CA LYS A 80 -16.44 18.09 -13.91
C LYS A 80 -16.62 18.06 -12.39
N ASP A 81 -16.58 16.87 -11.79
CA ASP A 81 -16.92 16.61 -10.39
C ASP A 81 -15.73 16.05 -9.60
N LEU A 82 -14.48 16.24 -10.08
CA LEU A 82 -13.30 15.80 -9.34
C LEU A 82 -13.21 16.58 -8.02
N HIS A 83 -13.45 15.89 -6.91
CA HIS A 83 -13.28 16.48 -5.59
C HIS A 83 -11.78 16.60 -5.29
N ILE A 84 -11.31 17.83 -5.18
CA ILE A 84 -9.92 18.16 -4.90
C ILE A 84 -9.80 18.59 -3.45
N VAL A 85 -9.00 17.85 -2.69
CA VAL A 85 -8.63 18.20 -1.32
C VAL A 85 -7.31 18.95 -1.38
N PRO A 86 -7.29 20.26 -1.01
CA PRO A 86 -6.07 21.05 -1.02
C PRO A 86 -5.12 20.57 0.08
N ARG A 87 -3.84 20.82 -0.12
CA ARG A 87 -2.79 20.53 0.84
C ARG A 87 -3.07 21.17 2.21
N GLU A 88 -2.99 20.37 3.27
CA GLU A 88 -2.93 20.87 4.64
C GLU A 88 -1.47 21.09 5.09
N LYS A 89 -1.28 22.06 5.99
CA LYS A 89 0.05 22.35 6.53
C LYS A 89 0.54 21.18 7.39
N ASP A 90 1.83 20.85 7.26
CA ASP A 90 2.54 19.83 8.06
C ASP A 90 2.16 18.36 7.77
N GLN A 91 1.35 18.09 6.74
CA GLN A 91 1.07 16.72 6.24
C GLN A 91 1.47 16.59 4.76
N THR A 92 1.83 15.37 4.36
CA THR A 92 2.03 15.05 2.93
C THR A 92 0.69 14.73 2.26
N ASP A 93 0.57 14.96 0.96
CA ASP A 93 -0.69 14.70 0.24
C ASP A 93 -1.08 13.22 0.27
N LEU A 94 -0.09 12.30 0.31
CA LEU A 94 -0.34 10.87 0.50
C LEU A 94 -0.83 10.55 1.92
N GLU A 95 -0.33 11.24 2.95
CA GLU A 95 -0.82 11.07 4.31
C GLU A 95 -2.30 11.47 4.43
N ILE A 96 -2.69 12.59 3.81
CA ILE A 96 -4.08 13.05 3.76
C ILE A 96 -4.95 12.01 3.02
N ALA A 97 -4.48 11.49 1.89
CA ALA A 97 -5.20 10.45 1.14
C ALA A 97 -5.38 9.15 1.95
N ILE A 98 -4.36 8.74 2.71
CA ILE A 98 -4.43 7.57 3.60
C ILE A 98 -5.41 7.83 4.74
N ASN A 99 -5.39 9.01 5.37
CA ASN A 99 -6.35 9.40 6.41
C ASN A 99 -7.77 9.25 5.92
N TRP A 100 -8.06 9.89 4.78
CA TRP A 100 -9.35 9.81 4.13
C TRP A 100 -9.76 8.36 3.86
N ALA A 101 -8.87 7.55 3.28
CA ALA A 101 -9.16 6.16 2.93
C ALA A 101 -9.46 5.30 4.16
N LEU A 102 -8.77 5.52 5.28
CA LEU A 102 -9.04 4.82 6.54
C LEU A 102 -10.41 5.20 7.13
N GLU A 103 -10.82 6.46 7.02
CA GLU A 103 -12.15 6.93 7.46
C GLU A 103 -13.29 6.28 6.68
N GLN A 104 -13.03 5.79 5.46
CA GLN A 104 -14.02 5.05 4.67
C GLN A 104 -14.25 3.62 5.17
N ASN A 105 -13.46 3.17 6.17
CA ASN A 105 -13.49 1.81 6.72
C ASN A 105 -13.47 0.68 5.67
N PRO A 106 -12.58 0.72 4.66
CA PRO A 106 -12.47 -0.33 3.67
C PRO A 106 -11.91 -1.61 4.28
N LYS A 107 -12.11 -2.72 3.57
CA LYS A 107 -11.44 -3.99 3.89
C LYS A 107 -9.94 -3.92 3.61
N LEU A 108 -9.55 -3.25 2.53
CA LEU A 108 -8.17 -3.20 2.06
C LEU A 108 -7.88 -1.86 1.40
N ILE A 109 -6.70 -1.30 1.69
CA ILE A 109 -6.12 -0.16 0.98
C ILE A 109 -4.85 -0.62 0.27
N ARG A 110 -4.78 -0.43 -1.06
CA ARG A 110 -3.55 -0.62 -1.83
C ARG A 110 -3.00 0.73 -2.28
N ILE A 111 -1.71 0.96 -2.04
CA ILE A 111 -1.04 2.21 -2.38
C ILE A 111 -0.04 1.94 -3.50
N PHE A 112 -0.20 2.61 -4.62
CA PHE A 112 0.65 2.53 -5.80
C PHE A 112 1.45 3.82 -5.99
N GLY A 113 2.59 3.75 -6.69
CA GLY A 113 3.42 4.93 -6.95
C GLY A 113 4.01 5.54 -5.68
N ALA A 114 4.16 4.75 -4.62
CA ALA A 114 4.73 5.16 -3.34
C ALA A 114 6.21 4.78 -3.16
N THR A 115 6.84 4.17 -4.17
CA THR A 115 8.25 3.73 -4.20
C THR A 115 8.96 4.20 -5.48
N GLY A 116 10.24 3.83 -5.65
CA GLY A 116 11.00 4.03 -6.89
C GLY A 116 11.80 5.33 -7.02
N GLY A 117 11.39 6.38 -6.28
CA GLY A 117 12.07 7.68 -6.27
C GLY A 117 13.05 7.86 -5.10
N ARG A 118 12.92 8.99 -4.41
CA ARG A 118 13.75 9.29 -3.23
C ARG A 118 13.45 8.29 -2.10
N LEU A 119 14.51 7.80 -1.45
CA LEU A 119 14.39 6.78 -0.41
C LEU A 119 13.70 7.28 0.87
N ASP A 120 13.86 8.56 1.20
CA ASP A 120 13.17 9.17 2.35
C ASP A 120 11.65 9.14 2.18
N HIS A 121 11.15 9.40 0.97
CA HIS A 121 9.72 9.23 0.63
C HIS A 121 9.29 7.77 0.76
N GLY A 122 10.04 6.84 0.15
CA GLY A 122 9.72 5.41 0.23
C GLY A 122 9.65 4.89 1.66
N LEU A 123 10.62 5.26 2.51
CA LEU A 123 10.66 4.87 3.92
C LEU A 123 9.50 5.48 4.72
N ALA A 124 9.19 6.77 4.51
CA ALA A 124 8.05 7.41 5.16
C ALA A 124 6.73 6.72 4.76
N ASN A 125 6.55 6.41 3.48
CA ASN A 125 5.35 5.73 2.98
C ASN A 125 5.19 4.34 3.58
N ILE A 126 6.28 3.56 3.70
CA ILE A 126 6.25 2.24 4.35
C ILE A 126 5.81 2.38 5.82
N GLN A 127 6.29 3.40 6.55
CA GLN A 127 5.88 3.63 7.93
C GLN A 127 4.38 3.96 8.05
N MET A 128 3.76 4.59 7.04
CA MET A 128 2.33 4.86 7.05
C MET A 128 1.45 3.60 7.07
N LEU A 129 1.98 2.44 6.68
CA LEU A 129 1.27 1.17 6.81
C LEU A 129 0.91 0.81 8.26
N LEU A 130 1.65 1.36 9.24
CA LEU A 130 1.35 1.18 10.66
C LEU A 130 -0.02 1.75 11.06
N ARG A 131 -0.50 2.79 10.36
CA ARG A 131 -1.78 3.44 10.66
C ARG A 131 -2.96 2.49 10.41
N GLY A 132 -2.86 1.65 9.38
CA GLY A 132 -3.84 0.58 9.14
C GLY A 132 -3.92 -0.41 10.30
N LEU A 133 -2.78 -0.76 10.90
CA LEU A 133 -2.78 -1.64 12.07
C LEU A 133 -3.50 -1.03 13.26
N GLU A 134 -3.38 0.29 13.49
CA GLU A 134 -4.01 0.99 14.62
C GLU A 134 -5.53 0.87 14.60
N VAL A 135 -6.14 0.95 13.41
CA VAL A 135 -7.59 0.89 13.21
C VAL A 135 -8.09 -0.47 12.70
N GLY A 136 -7.20 -1.44 12.47
CA GLY A 136 -7.55 -2.79 12.05
C GLY A 136 -7.91 -2.93 10.57
N ILE A 137 -7.41 -2.03 9.72
CA ILE A 137 -7.61 -2.04 8.27
C ILE A 137 -6.36 -2.59 7.59
N GLU A 138 -6.53 -3.51 6.63
CA GLU A 138 -5.41 -4.05 5.87
C GLU A 138 -4.88 -3.00 4.88
N MET A 139 -3.56 -2.83 4.86
CA MET A 139 -2.87 -1.91 3.96
C MET A 139 -1.65 -2.56 3.33
N CYS A 140 -1.42 -2.30 2.05
CA CYS A 140 -0.16 -2.61 1.41
C CYS A 140 0.28 -1.53 0.42
N ILE A 141 1.60 -1.43 0.24
CA ILE A 141 2.21 -0.70 -0.88
C ILE A 141 2.50 -1.73 -1.98
N VAL A 142 2.19 -1.39 -3.21
CA VAL A 142 2.43 -2.23 -4.37
C VAL A 142 3.17 -1.45 -5.44
N ASP A 143 4.26 -2.02 -5.93
CA ASP A 143 4.96 -1.57 -7.12
C ASP A 143 5.11 -2.74 -8.12
N ASN A 144 5.82 -2.53 -9.23
CA ASN A 144 5.98 -3.54 -10.27
C ASN A 144 6.70 -4.82 -9.79
N LYS A 145 7.47 -4.73 -8.70
CA LYS A 145 8.31 -5.82 -8.17
C LYS A 145 8.03 -6.18 -6.73
N ASN A 146 7.25 -5.41 -6.00
CA ASN A 146 7.08 -5.55 -4.56
C ASN A 146 5.62 -5.39 -4.14
N GLU A 147 5.22 -6.19 -3.16
CA GLU A 147 4.05 -5.96 -2.30
C GLU A 147 4.53 -5.93 -0.84
N ILE A 148 4.33 -4.80 -0.18
CA ILE A 148 4.82 -4.53 1.18
C ILE A 148 3.63 -4.36 2.11
N SER A 149 3.56 -5.16 3.17
CA SER A 149 2.55 -5.03 4.23
C SER A 149 3.19 -5.12 5.61
N VAL A 150 2.46 -4.72 6.64
CA VAL A 150 2.86 -4.91 8.04
C VAL A 150 1.79 -5.71 8.77
N LYS A 151 2.19 -6.52 9.73
CA LYS A 151 1.31 -7.42 10.48
C LYS A 151 1.55 -7.27 11.99
N LYS A 152 0.45 -7.35 12.75
CA LYS A 152 0.46 -7.52 14.22
C LYS A 152 0.63 -8.99 14.60
N VAL A 153 0.99 -9.21 15.86
CA VAL A 153 1.06 -10.53 16.50
C VAL A 153 -0.16 -11.38 16.17
N GLY A 154 0.06 -12.63 15.83
CA GLY A 154 -0.99 -13.56 15.41
C GLY A 154 -0.48 -14.64 14.48
N THR A 155 -1.43 -15.37 13.90
CA THR A 155 -1.17 -16.38 12.86
C THR A 155 -1.77 -15.88 11.56
N HIS A 156 -0.95 -15.86 10.52
CA HIS A 156 -1.29 -15.31 9.22
C HIS A 156 -1.05 -16.35 8.14
N ILE A 157 -1.95 -16.38 7.15
CA ILE A 157 -1.84 -17.26 5.98
C ILE A 157 -1.35 -16.42 4.81
N ILE A 158 -0.41 -16.96 4.05
CA ILE A 158 0.03 -16.41 2.78
C ILE A 158 -0.11 -17.48 1.70
N GLU A 159 -0.74 -17.11 0.59
CA GLU A 159 -0.92 -18.00 -0.57
C GLU A 159 0.19 -17.77 -1.58
N ASP A 160 0.56 -18.81 -2.33
CA ASP A 160 1.51 -18.70 -3.44
C ASP A 160 1.09 -17.61 -4.44
N ASN A 161 2.06 -16.82 -4.92
CA ASN A 161 1.85 -15.79 -5.92
C ASN A 161 3.01 -15.80 -6.89
N LYS A 162 2.75 -16.30 -8.10
CA LYS A 162 3.76 -16.42 -9.17
C LYS A 162 4.33 -15.08 -9.62
N ASN A 163 3.61 -13.97 -9.41
CA ASN A 163 4.12 -12.63 -9.70
C ASN A 163 5.13 -12.14 -8.66
N PHE A 164 5.12 -12.72 -7.45
CA PHE A 164 5.98 -12.37 -6.33
C PHE A 164 6.45 -13.65 -5.60
N PRO A 165 7.35 -14.44 -6.23
CA PRO A 165 7.75 -15.74 -5.71
C PRO A 165 8.57 -15.66 -4.41
N TYR A 166 9.22 -14.52 -4.14
CA TYR A 166 10.01 -14.34 -2.93
C TYR A 166 9.17 -13.74 -1.81
N VAL A 167 9.41 -14.17 -0.58
CA VAL A 167 8.79 -13.65 0.64
C VAL A 167 9.88 -13.35 1.67
N SER A 168 9.91 -12.12 2.16
CA SER A 168 10.83 -11.66 3.19
C SER A 168 10.08 -11.17 4.43
N PHE A 169 10.62 -11.46 5.61
CA PHE A 169 10.08 -11.00 6.89
C PHE A 169 11.10 -10.09 7.58
N VAL A 170 10.73 -8.84 7.82
CA VAL A 170 11.62 -7.79 8.36
C VAL A 170 11.01 -7.21 9.64
N PRO A 171 11.73 -7.16 10.77
CA PRO A 171 11.20 -6.55 11.98
C PRO A 171 10.96 -5.05 11.78
N VAL A 172 9.76 -4.57 12.09
CA VAL A 172 9.47 -3.13 12.19
C VAL A 172 9.83 -2.63 13.59
N THR A 173 9.56 -3.42 14.61
CA THR A 173 10.08 -3.21 15.97
C THR A 173 11.50 -3.77 16.08
N GLU A 174 12.28 -3.26 17.04
CA GLU A 174 13.68 -3.69 17.27
C GLU A 174 13.83 -5.22 17.38
N ILE A 175 12.83 -5.86 17.98
CA ILE A 175 12.76 -7.31 18.19
C ILE A 175 11.38 -7.83 17.74
N VAL A 176 11.37 -8.97 17.06
CA VAL A 176 10.19 -9.83 16.85
C VAL A 176 10.52 -11.22 17.38
N GLU A 177 9.69 -11.72 18.29
CA GLU A 177 9.90 -12.99 18.99
C GLU A 177 8.93 -14.06 18.53
N GLY A 178 9.35 -15.32 18.67
CA GLY A 178 8.49 -16.48 18.41
C GLY A 178 8.15 -16.69 16.93
N ILE A 179 8.93 -16.13 15.99
CA ILE A 179 8.65 -16.29 14.55
C ILE A 179 8.71 -17.77 14.17
N THR A 180 7.63 -18.24 13.57
CA THR A 180 7.45 -19.62 13.08
C THR A 180 6.95 -19.53 11.65
N LEU A 181 7.60 -20.25 10.74
CA LEU A 181 7.31 -20.28 9.30
C LEU A 181 7.05 -21.73 8.88
N LEU A 182 5.84 -22.01 8.40
CA LEU A 182 5.39 -23.32 7.91
C LEU A 182 5.01 -23.22 6.42
N GLY A 183 5.34 -24.23 5.62
CA GLY A 183 5.11 -24.23 4.17
C GLY A 183 6.13 -23.40 3.36
N PHE A 184 7.23 -22.98 4.01
CA PHE A 184 8.33 -22.23 3.38
C PHE A 184 9.55 -23.12 3.13
N LYS A 185 10.33 -22.78 2.11
CA LYS A 185 11.62 -23.40 1.75
C LYS A 185 12.62 -23.36 2.89
N TYR A 186 12.65 -22.25 3.62
CA TYR A 186 13.41 -22.09 4.85
C TYR A 186 12.44 -21.98 6.04
N PRO A 187 11.98 -23.11 6.60
CA PRO A 187 11.07 -23.09 7.74
C PRO A 187 11.78 -22.61 9.00
N LEU A 188 11.03 -21.99 9.91
CA LEU A 188 11.52 -21.55 11.22
C LEU A 188 10.55 -22.01 12.29
N THR A 189 11.06 -22.22 13.51
CA THR A 189 10.25 -22.57 14.67
C THR A 189 10.69 -21.72 15.86
N SER A 190 9.77 -20.87 16.32
CA SER A 190 9.90 -20.01 17.51
C SER A 190 11.26 -19.29 17.62
N LYS A 191 11.68 -18.62 16.55
CA LYS A 191 12.93 -17.84 16.53
C LYS A 191 12.70 -16.39 16.95
N THR A 192 13.76 -15.74 17.40
CA THR A 192 13.79 -14.28 17.58
C THR A 192 14.58 -13.67 16.44
N ILE A 193 14.07 -12.58 15.88
CA ILE A 193 14.74 -11.78 14.87
C ILE A 193 14.82 -10.34 15.37
N GLU A 194 15.98 -9.73 15.15
CA GLU A 194 16.31 -8.39 15.62
C GLU A 194 16.65 -7.50 14.42
N TRP A 195 16.62 -6.18 14.60
CA TRP A 195 17.14 -5.25 13.59
C TRP A 195 18.57 -5.60 13.15
N GLY A 196 18.80 -5.52 11.85
CA GLY A 196 20.07 -5.92 11.22
C GLY A 196 20.17 -7.41 10.88
N SER A 197 19.24 -8.25 11.34
CA SER A 197 19.18 -9.66 10.92
C SER A 197 18.71 -9.79 9.47
N THR A 198 19.38 -10.64 8.70
CA THR A 198 18.98 -11.02 7.34
C THR A 198 18.41 -12.43 7.25
N LEU A 199 18.19 -13.10 8.39
CA LEU A 199 17.80 -14.51 8.48
C LEU A 199 16.53 -14.86 7.70
N CYS A 200 15.57 -13.92 7.61
CA CYS A 200 14.26 -14.16 7.02
C CYS A 200 14.06 -13.45 5.66
N ILE A 201 15.15 -13.11 4.96
CA ILE A 201 15.10 -12.46 3.64
C ILE A 201 15.11 -13.51 2.53
N SER A 202 14.35 -13.25 1.46
CA SER A 202 14.30 -14.06 0.23
C SER A 202 13.94 -15.54 0.45
N ASN A 203 12.92 -15.79 1.27
CA ASN A 203 12.32 -17.11 1.41
C ASN A 203 11.34 -17.37 0.25
N GLU A 204 10.90 -18.61 0.10
CA GLU A 204 9.96 -19.04 -0.95
C GLU A 204 8.91 -19.97 -0.33
N LEU A 205 7.69 -19.95 -0.85
CA LEU A 205 6.71 -20.98 -0.52
C LEU A 205 7.04 -22.27 -1.28
N VAL A 206 6.95 -23.42 -0.61
CA VAL A 206 7.09 -24.75 -1.23
C VAL A 206 5.77 -25.52 -1.27
N GLU A 207 4.72 -24.92 -0.70
CA GLU A 207 3.34 -25.38 -0.68
C GLU A 207 2.43 -24.30 -1.27
N GLU A 208 1.18 -24.63 -1.63
CA GLU A 208 0.22 -23.64 -2.14
C GLU A 208 -0.08 -22.53 -1.12
N LYS A 209 0.05 -22.84 0.17
CA LYS A 209 -0.15 -21.91 1.28
C LYS A 209 0.93 -22.11 2.32
N GLY A 210 1.43 -21.01 2.86
CA GLY A 210 2.28 -21.00 4.05
C GLY A 210 1.58 -20.32 5.21
N THR A 211 2.04 -20.62 6.41
CA THR A 211 1.61 -19.95 7.64
C THR A 211 2.82 -19.31 8.29
N PHE A 212 2.68 -18.05 8.69
CA PHE A 212 3.63 -17.40 9.56
C PHE A 212 2.94 -16.89 10.83
N SER A 213 3.62 -17.03 11.96
CA SER A 213 3.15 -16.54 13.23
C SER A 213 4.30 -16.00 14.07
N PHE A 214 4.02 -15.07 14.96
CA PHE A 214 4.97 -14.51 15.91
C PHE A 214 4.22 -14.03 17.15
N THR A 215 4.92 -13.92 18.28
CA THR A 215 4.31 -13.68 19.59
C THR A 215 4.55 -12.28 20.14
N SER A 216 5.49 -11.53 19.57
CA SER A 216 5.84 -10.17 20.00
C SER A 216 6.37 -9.33 18.83
N GLY A 217 6.18 -8.02 18.89
CA GLY A 217 6.65 -7.06 17.89
C GLY A 217 5.69 -6.80 16.72
N ILE A 218 6.19 -6.09 15.70
CA ILE A 218 5.49 -5.83 14.43
C ILE A 218 6.39 -6.33 13.29
N LEU A 219 5.80 -7.07 12.37
CA LEU A 219 6.52 -7.73 11.28
C LEU A 219 6.11 -7.13 9.93
N MET A 220 7.08 -6.63 9.18
CA MET A 220 6.89 -6.28 7.77
C MET A 220 7.06 -7.52 6.93
N VAL A 221 6.14 -7.72 5.99
CA VAL A 221 6.14 -8.82 5.02
C VAL A 221 6.29 -8.21 3.64
N ILE A 222 7.35 -8.59 2.94
CA ILE A 222 7.63 -8.14 1.58
C ILE A 222 7.53 -9.35 0.66
N ARG A 223 6.61 -9.30 -0.29
CA ARG A 223 6.60 -10.24 -1.42
C ARG A 223 7.27 -9.56 -2.61
N SER A 224 8.15 -10.26 -3.32
CA SER A 224 8.87 -9.63 -4.43
C SER A 224 9.25 -10.55 -5.59
N THR A 225 9.70 -9.95 -6.69
CA THR A 225 10.28 -10.60 -7.89
C THR A 225 11.49 -9.80 -8.40
N ASP A 226 12.35 -10.46 -9.18
CA ASP A 226 13.51 -9.86 -9.86
C ASP A 226 13.18 -9.32 -11.26
#